data_AF-A0A7Y5SWS4-F1
#
_entry.id   AF-A0A7Y5SWS4-F1
#
_cell.length_a   1.000
_cell.length_b   1.000
_cell.length_c   1.000
_cell.angle_alpha   90.00
_cell.angle_beta   90.00
_cell.angle_gamma   90.00
#
_symmetry.space_group_name_H-M   'P 1'
#
loop_
_entity.id
_entity.type
_entity.pdbx_description
1 polymer ?
#
loop_
_entity_poly.entity_id
_entity_poly.type
_entity_poly.pdbx_seq_one_letter_code
_entity_poly.pdbx_strand_id
1 'polypeptide(L)'
;MLNRITLFLVAAIAALALSTGQANAQFDLSWYTIDGGGGTSSGGSFALSGTIGQHDAGQVMSGGSFTLQGGFWVGGGPTGPTCAPCPADFNNSGGTPDDADVDAFFTAWNMGDPCADANNSGGTPDDADVDTFFTLWNAGGC
;
A
#
# COMPACT_ATOMS: atom_id res chain seq x y z
N MET A 1 -38.58 -60.19 -34.95
CA MET A 1 -37.11 -60.40 -35.09
C MET A 1 -36.47 -59.03 -35.17
N LEU A 2 -35.61 -58.65 -34.22
CA LEU A 2 -34.89 -57.38 -34.32
C LEU A 2 -33.90 -57.45 -35.51
N ASN A 3 -33.87 -56.41 -36.34
CA ASN A 3 -32.97 -56.31 -37.49
C ASN A 3 -31.51 -56.27 -37.02
N ARG A 4 -30.61 -56.98 -37.72
CA ARG A 4 -29.18 -57.06 -37.40
C ARG A 4 -28.54 -55.67 -37.29
N ILE A 5 -28.96 -54.73 -38.14
CA ILE A 5 -28.49 -53.33 -38.12
C ILE A 5 -28.89 -52.63 -36.81
N THR A 6 -30.12 -52.86 -36.32
CA THR A 6 -30.59 -52.29 -35.05
C THR A 6 -29.78 -52.82 -33.87
N LEU A 7 -29.39 -54.10 -33.89
CA LEU A 7 -28.56 -54.69 -32.83
C LEU A 7 -27.15 -54.07 -32.80
N PHE A 8 -26.52 -53.87 -33.96
CA PHE A 8 -25.21 -53.23 -34.06
C PHE A 8 -25.23 -51.77 -33.61
N LEU A 9 -26.28 -51.03 -33.96
CA LEU A 9 -26.42 -49.63 -33.53
C LEU A 9 -26.59 -49.52 -32.00
N VAL A 10 -27.41 -50.39 -31.40
CA VAL A 10 -27.58 -50.42 -29.93
C VAL A 10 -26.28 -50.81 -29.23
N ALA A 11 -25.54 -51.79 -29.76
CA ALA A 11 -24.25 -52.19 -29.21
C ALA A 11 -23.19 -51.08 -29.32
N ALA A 12 -23.16 -50.36 -30.45
CA ALA A 12 -22.23 -49.24 -30.65
C ALA A 12 -22.55 -48.06 -29.72
N ILE A 13 -23.82 -47.74 -29.52
CA ILE A 13 -24.26 -46.69 -28.59
C ILE A 13 -23.91 -47.08 -27.14
N ALA A 14 -24.15 -48.33 -26.75
CA ALA A 14 -23.79 -48.83 -25.43
C ALA A 14 -22.27 -48.78 -25.18
N ALA A 15 -21.47 -49.17 -26.18
CA ALA A 15 -20.02 -49.10 -26.09
C ALA A 15 -19.50 -47.66 -25.96
N LEU A 16 -20.11 -46.71 -26.66
CA LEU A 16 -19.76 -45.29 -26.54
C LEU A 16 -20.13 -44.72 -25.16
N ALA A 17 -21.31 -45.08 -24.64
CA ALA A 17 -21.76 -44.66 -23.30
C ALA A 17 -20.87 -45.22 -22.18
N LEU A 18 -20.24 -46.37 -22.38
CA LEU A 18 -19.29 -46.98 -21.44
C LEU A 18 -17.89 -46.34 -21.48
N SER A 19 -17.61 -45.46 -22.45
CA SER A 19 -16.29 -44.84 -22.65
C SER A 19 -16.11 -43.47 -21.98
N THR A 20 -17.11 -42.97 -21.26
CA THR A 20 -17.00 -41.71 -20.51
C THR A 20 -16.18 -41.92 -19.22
N GLY A 21 -14.86 -41.82 -19.33
CA GLY A 21 -13.99 -41.74 -18.15
C GLY A 21 -14.34 -40.53 -17.29
N GLN A 22 -14.29 -40.66 -15.96
CA GLN A 22 -14.45 -39.53 -15.07
C GLN A 22 -13.33 -38.51 -15.34
N ALA A 23 -13.69 -37.34 -15.86
CA ALA A 23 -12.83 -36.17 -15.83
C ALA A 23 -12.74 -35.73 -14.36
N ASN A 24 -11.81 -36.33 -13.62
CA ASN A 24 -11.45 -35.84 -12.30
C ASN A 24 -10.72 -34.51 -12.53
N ALA A 25 -11.43 -33.39 -12.44
CA ALA A 25 -10.78 -32.11 -12.21
C ALA A 25 -9.97 -32.31 -10.92
N GLN A 26 -8.64 -32.42 -11.04
CA GLN A 26 -7.78 -32.49 -9.89
C GLN A 26 -7.95 -31.15 -9.17
N PHE A 27 -8.47 -31.18 -7.94
CA PHE A 27 -8.49 -29.99 -7.11
C PHE A 27 -7.03 -29.54 -6.95
N ASP A 28 -6.70 -28.40 -7.55
CA ASP A 28 -5.42 -27.76 -7.31
C ASP A 28 -5.50 -27.11 -5.92
N LEU A 29 -4.99 -27.84 -4.93
CA LEU A 29 -4.83 -27.38 -3.55
C LEU A 29 -3.36 -27.01 -3.33
N SER A 30 -2.79 -26.25 -4.25
CA SER A 30 -1.48 -25.64 -4.07
C SER A 30 -1.51 -24.75 -2.82
N TRP A 31 -0.77 -25.16 -1.79
CA TRP A 31 -0.56 -24.37 -0.58
C TRP A 31 0.94 -24.24 -0.35
N TYR A 32 1.32 -23.10 0.21
CA TYR A 32 2.70 -22.78 0.53
C TYR A 32 2.73 -22.27 1.97
N THR A 33 3.73 -22.68 2.75
CA THR A 33 4.08 -21.97 3.98
C THR A 33 5.25 -21.03 3.72
N ILE A 34 5.19 -19.85 4.33
CA ILE A 34 6.35 -19.00 4.51
C ILE A 34 6.85 -19.30 5.91
N ASP A 35 7.83 -20.19 6.03
CA ASP A 35 8.35 -20.68 7.32
C ASP A 35 9.19 -19.63 8.09
N GLY A 36 9.24 -18.39 7.58
CA GLY A 36 9.96 -17.26 8.16
C GLY A 36 11.08 -16.72 7.26
N GLY A 37 11.66 -15.59 7.66
CA GLY A 37 12.75 -14.91 6.95
C GLY A 37 12.92 -13.46 7.41
N GLY A 38 14.06 -12.86 7.11
CA GLY A 38 14.47 -11.59 7.71
C GLY A 38 15.22 -11.76 9.04
N GLY A 39 15.24 -10.72 9.89
CA GLY A 39 16.06 -10.64 11.10
C GLY A 39 17.48 -10.12 10.84
N THR A 40 18.26 -10.01 11.91
CA THR A 40 19.66 -9.55 11.86
C THR A 40 20.62 -10.73 11.88
N SER A 41 21.43 -10.87 10.84
CA SER A 41 22.60 -11.74 10.78
C SER A 41 23.86 -10.94 11.12
N SER A 42 24.81 -11.52 11.86
CA SER A 42 26.08 -10.84 12.20
C SER A 42 27.29 -11.73 11.94
N GLY A 43 28.43 -11.09 11.65
CA GLY A 43 29.71 -11.75 11.40
C GLY A 43 30.88 -10.77 11.52
N GLY A 44 31.81 -11.05 12.43
CA GLY A 44 32.89 -10.13 12.77
C GLY A 44 32.33 -8.80 13.29
N SER A 45 32.74 -7.69 12.68
CA SER A 45 32.28 -6.33 13.02
C SER A 45 31.01 -5.91 12.27
N PHE A 46 30.43 -6.76 11.44
CA PHE A 46 29.31 -6.41 10.56
C PHE A 46 28.01 -7.08 11.00
N ALA A 47 26.91 -6.36 10.78
CA ALA A 47 25.55 -6.86 10.92
C ALA A 47 24.74 -6.53 9.65
N LEU A 48 23.89 -7.47 9.23
CA LEU A 48 23.00 -7.38 8.08
C LEU A 48 21.58 -7.71 8.55
N SER A 49 20.65 -6.78 8.39
CA SER A 49 19.25 -6.98 8.73
C SER A 49 18.39 -7.08 7.46
N GLY A 50 17.49 -8.08 7.42
CA GLY A 50 16.48 -8.24 6.36
C GLY A 50 15.08 -8.42 6.94
N THR A 51 14.05 -8.31 6.11
CA THR A 51 12.64 -8.58 6.46
C THR A 51 12.03 -9.32 5.29
N ILE A 52 11.34 -10.44 5.55
CA ILE A 52 10.62 -11.19 4.52
C ILE A 52 9.18 -10.69 4.43
N GLY A 53 8.62 -10.65 3.21
CA GLY A 53 7.21 -10.35 3.01
C GLY A 53 6.79 -8.90 3.29
N GLN A 54 7.69 -7.93 3.10
CA GLN A 54 7.26 -6.53 3.13
C GLN A 54 6.30 -6.25 1.97
N HIS A 55 5.23 -5.51 2.27
CA HIS A 55 4.32 -5.02 1.23
C HIS A 55 5.10 -4.13 0.26
N ASP A 56 4.73 -4.18 -1.01
CA ASP A 56 5.32 -3.31 -2.04
C ASP A 56 5.28 -1.84 -1.60
N ALA A 57 6.29 -1.08 -2.02
CA ALA A 57 6.33 0.35 -1.78
C ALA A 57 5.13 1.02 -2.47
N GLY A 58 4.40 1.86 -1.72
CA GLY A 58 3.19 2.51 -2.21
C GLY A 58 2.67 3.55 -1.23
N GLN A 59 1.57 4.21 -1.63
CA GLN A 59 0.85 5.16 -0.76
C GLN A 59 0.37 4.46 0.51
N VAL A 60 0.25 5.21 1.62
CA VAL A 60 -0.29 4.68 2.88
C VAL A 60 -1.70 4.15 2.63
N MET A 61 -1.89 2.86 2.91
CA MET A 61 -3.18 2.20 2.79
C MET A 61 -3.96 2.44 4.09
N SER A 62 -5.21 2.90 3.98
CA SER A 62 -6.08 3.14 5.13
C SER A 62 -7.39 2.33 5.03
N GLY A 63 -7.91 1.92 6.18
CA GLY A 63 -9.17 1.18 6.27
C GLY A 63 -9.70 1.14 7.71
N GLY A 64 -10.86 1.77 7.94
CA GLY A 64 -11.41 1.93 9.28
C GLY A 64 -10.46 2.74 10.18
N SER A 65 -10.10 2.20 11.33
CA SER A 65 -9.15 2.80 12.27
C SER A 65 -7.70 2.37 12.06
N PHE A 66 -7.39 1.68 10.96
CA PHE A 66 -6.06 1.12 10.71
C PHE A 66 -5.39 1.77 9.50
N THR A 67 -4.07 1.98 9.62
CA THR A 67 -3.19 2.43 8.55
C THR A 67 -2.05 1.43 8.38
N LEU A 68 -1.63 1.21 7.13
CA LEU A 68 -0.53 0.33 6.76
C LEU A 68 0.35 1.04 5.73
N GLN A 69 1.64 1.14 6.03
CA GLN A 69 2.65 1.67 5.11
C GLN A 69 3.54 0.52 4.63
N GLY A 70 3.54 0.27 3.32
CA GLY A 70 4.46 -0.69 2.67
C GLY A 70 5.81 -0.07 2.31
N GLY A 71 6.78 -0.89 1.90
CA GLY A 71 8.12 -0.46 1.51
C GLY A 71 9.25 -1.30 2.14
N PHE A 72 10.47 -1.18 1.60
CA PHE A 72 11.65 -1.82 2.15
C PHE A 72 12.25 -0.96 3.26
N TRP A 73 12.12 -1.37 4.55
CA TRP A 73 12.78 -0.73 5.70
C TRP A 73 12.68 0.80 5.65
N VAL A 74 11.57 1.35 6.11
CA VAL A 74 11.22 2.78 6.07
C VAL A 74 12.41 3.65 6.51
N GLY A 75 13.26 3.99 5.55
CA GLY A 75 14.55 4.62 5.73
C GLY A 75 14.67 5.66 4.64
N GLY A 76 14.07 6.82 4.88
CA GLY A 76 14.28 8.03 4.07
C GLY A 76 13.69 8.04 2.66
N GLY A 77 12.67 7.24 2.35
CA GLY A 77 11.83 7.42 1.16
C GLY A 77 10.53 8.11 1.57
N PRO A 78 10.02 9.10 0.80
CA PRO A 78 9.10 10.11 1.30
C PRO A 78 7.89 9.44 1.94
N THR A 79 7.73 9.67 3.24
CA THR A 79 6.40 9.67 3.82
C THR A 79 5.56 10.52 2.88
N GLY A 80 4.46 9.97 2.32
CA GLY A 80 3.42 10.86 1.81
C GLY A 80 3.17 11.88 2.91
N PRO A 81 3.12 13.18 2.57
CA PRO A 81 3.69 14.23 3.41
C PRO A 81 3.05 14.09 4.79
N THR A 82 3.84 13.57 5.73
CA THR A 82 3.48 13.66 7.14
C THR A 82 3.69 15.13 7.40
N CYS A 83 2.63 15.90 7.25
CA CYS A 83 2.66 17.33 7.50
C CYS A 83 3.39 17.54 8.81
N ALA A 84 4.29 18.54 8.83
CA ALA A 84 5.03 18.81 10.04
C ALA A 84 4.03 18.88 11.21
N PRO A 85 4.33 18.22 12.33
CA PRO A 85 3.41 18.17 13.47
C PRO A 85 3.11 19.57 14.03
N CYS A 86 3.92 20.54 13.66
CA CYS A 86 3.84 21.94 14.01
C CYS A 86 3.75 22.77 12.73
N PRO A 87 2.65 23.49 12.48
CA PRO A 87 2.55 24.44 11.37
C PRO A 87 3.61 25.54 11.43
N ALA A 88 4.10 25.86 12.64
CA ALA A 88 5.14 26.86 12.84
C ALA A 88 6.57 26.34 12.56
N ASP A 89 6.78 25.03 12.42
CA ASP A 89 8.05 24.38 12.00
C ASP A 89 7.73 23.50 10.76
N PHE A 90 7.26 24.15 9.70
CA PHE A 90 6.68 23.50 8.52
C PHE A 90 7.67 22.59 7.80
N ASN A 91 8.96 22.95 7.83
CA ASN A 91 10.02 22.15 7.21
C ASN A 91 10.63 21.11 8.19
N ASN A 92 10.15 21.05 9.43
CA ASN A 92 10.59 20.14 10.48
C ASN A 92 12.11 20.19 10.71
N SER A 93 12.69 21.38 10.56
CA SER A 93 14.13 21.62 10.76
C SER A 93 14.50 21.68 12.24
N GLY A 94 13.50 21.89 13.11
CA GLY A 94 13.68 22.09 14.54
C GLY A 94 14.22 23.47 14.84
N GLY A 95 13.46 24.27 15.59
CA GLY A 95 13.86 25.65 15.86
C GLY A 95 12.68 26.52 16.30
N THR A 96 12.91 27.83 16.29
CA THR A 96 11.81 28.80 16.34
C THR A 96 11.27 29.02 14.92
N PRO A 97 9.99 29.39 14.77
CA PRO A 97 9.41 29.67 13.46
C PRO A 97 10.25 30.71 12.69
N ASP A 98 10.66 30.37 11.47
CA ASP A 98 11.55 31.19 10.65
C ASP A 98 11.06 31.35 9.20
N ASP A 99 11.86 32.01 8.36
CA ASP A 99 11.53 32.28 6.97
C ASP A 99 11.66 31.03 6.07
N ALA A 100 12.44 30.03 6.48
CA ALA A 100 12.54 28.75 5.78
C ALA A 100 11.26 27.91 5.96
N ASP A 101 10.51 28.08 7.05
CA ASP A 101 9.18 27.49 7.23
C ASP A 101 8.16 28.08 6.24
N VAL A 102 8.21 29.40 6.04
CA VAL A 102 7.32 30.11 5.12
C VAL A 102 7.60 29.72 3.66
N ASP A 103 8.88 29.64 3.28
CA ASP A 103 9.28 29.18 1.93
C ASP A 103 8.83 27.74 1.66
N ALA A 104 8.95 26.86 2.67
CA ALA A 104 8.49 25.49 2.59
C ALA A 104 6.96 25.39 2.45
N PHE A 105 6.21 26.20 3.21
CA PHE A 105 4.75 26.28 3.09
C PHE A 105 4.31 26.67 1.68
N PHE A 106 4.88 27.75 1.11
CA PHE A 106 4.51 28.19 -0.24
C PHE A 106 5.01 27.25 -1.34
N THR A 107 6.10 26.53 -1.10
CA THR A 107 6.53 25.45 -2.00
C THR A 107 5.49 24.32 -2.03
N ALA A 108 5.03 23.87 -0.85
CA ALA A 108 3.97 22.87 -0.70
C ALA A 108 2.65 23.33 -1.32
N TRP A 109 2.24 24.56 -1.04
CA TRP A 109 1.08 25.22 -1.64
C TRP A 109 1.09 25.14 -3.17
N ASN A 110 2.19 25.55 -3.81
CA ASN A 110 2.29 25.59 -5.27
C ASN A 110 2.25 24.20 -5.91
N MET A 111 2.55 23.15 -5.14
CA MET A 111 2.42 21.76 -5.57
C MET A 111 1.02 21.18 -5.33
N GLY A 112 0.12 21.93 -4.68
CA GLY A 112 -1.18 21.43 -4.22
C GLY A 112 -1.02 20.34 -3.16
N ASP A 113 0.05 20.42 -2.36
CA ASP A 113 0.34 19.45 -1.31
C ASP A 113 -0.72 19.54 -0.20
N PRO A 114 -1.33 18.42 0.22
CA PRO A 114 -2.29 18.39 1.32
C PRO A 114 -1.76 18.99 2.62
N CYS A 115 -0.45 19.12 2.81
CA CYS A 115 0.11 19.73 4.02
C CYS A 115 0.05 21.24 4.06
N ALA A 116 -0.24 21.89 2.92
CA ALA A 116 -0.55 23.31 2.91
C ALA A 116 -2.05 23.59 3.21
N ASP A 117 -2.89 22.56 3.40
CA ASP A 117 -4.28 22.69 3.92
C ASP A 117 -4.24 22.89 5.45
N ALA A 118 -3.80 24.08 5.87
CA ALA A 118 -3.55 24.41 7.27
C ALA A 118 -4.85 24.41 8.12
N ASN A 119 -6.01 24.65 7.50
CA ASN A 119 -7.29 24.67 8.20
C ASN A 119 -8.07 23.33 8.13
N ASN A 120 -7.53 22.31 7.45
CA ASN A 120 -8.15 21.01 7.21
C ASN A 120 -9.54 21.11 6.56
N SER A 121 -9.74 22.09 5.68
CA SER A 121 -10.98 22.24 4.91
C SER A 121 -11.15 21.13 3.87
N GLY A 122 -10.04 20.49 3.49
CA GLY A 122 -9.97 19.46 2.48
C GLY A 122 -9.99 20.04 1.06
N GLY A 123 -9.32 19.33 0.14
CA GLY A 123 -9.17 19.79 -1.24
C GLY A 123 -7.76 20.32 -1.49
N THR A 124 -7.63 21.22 -2.47
CA THR A 124 -6.36 21.93 -2.72
C THR A 124 -6.24 23.12 -1.77
N PRO A 125 -5.02 23.45 -1.30
CA PRO A 125 -4.79 24.62 -0.46
C PRO A 125 -5.42 25.90 -1.03
N ASP A 126 -6.11 26.65 -0.17
CA ASP A 126 -6.85 27.87 -0.50
C ASP A 126 -6.49 29.04 0.42
N ASP A 127 -6.96 30.24 0.08
CA ASP A 127 -6.55 31.47 0.74
C ASP A 127 -6.84 31.49 2.26
N ALA A 128 -7.81 30.70 2.73
CA ALA A 128 -8.07 30.54 4.16
C ALA A 128 -6.96 29.74 4.87
N ASP A 129 -6.18 28.93 4.16
CA ASP A 129 -5.02 28.22 4.71
C ASP A 129 -3.85 29.15 4.99
N VAL A 130 -3.65 30.20 4.19
CA VAL A 130 -2.59 31.19 4.41
C VAL A 130 -2.81 31.94 5.71
N ASP A 131 -4.03 32.41 5.94
CA ASP A 131 -4.42 33.10 7.17
C ASP A 131 -4.27 32.19 8.40
N THR A 132 -4.63 30.91 8.25
CA THR A 132 -4.51 29.92 9.32
C THR A 132 -3.05 29.61 9.63
N PHE A 133 -2.22 29.40 8.60
CA PHE A 133 -0.78 29.18 8.72
C PHE A 133 -0.11 30.32 9.50
N PHE A 134 -0.31 31.59 9.11
CA PHE A 134 0.32 32.70 9.81
C PHE A 134 -0.24 32.94 11.21
N THR A 135 -1.50 32.59 11.47
CA THR A 135 -2.05 32.63 12.84
C THR A 135 -1.32 31.65 13.76
N LEU A 136 -1.08 30.43 13.29
CA LEU A 136 -0.39 29.37 14.05
C LEU A 136 1.12 29.65 14.17
N TRP A 137 1.74 30.11 13.08
CA TRP A 137 3.15 30.51 13.03
C TRP A 137 3.46 31.63 14.03
N ASN A 138 2.63 32.70 14.07
CA ASN A 138 2.81 33.79 15.03
C ASN A 138 2.55 33.39 16.49
N ALA A 139 1.74 32.36 16.73
CA ALA A 139 1.53 31.79 18.05
C ALA A 139 2.69 30.88 18.51
N GLY A 140 3.62 30.55 17.60
CA GLY A 140 4.64 29.52 17.82
C GLY A 140 4.04 28.14 18.06
N GLY A 141 2.84 27.89 17.53
CA GLY A 141 2.04 26.74 17.86
C GLY A 141 2.51 25.45 17.20
N CYS A 142 2.75 24.44 18.04
CA CYS A 142 2.47 23.03 17.71
C CYS A 142 1.03 22.69 18.12
#